data_AF-A0A8J7ZJ29-F1
#
_entry.id   AF-A0A8J7ZJ29-F1
#
_cell.length_a   1.000
_cell.length_b   1.000
_cell.length_c   1.000
_cell.angle_alpha   90.00
_cell.angle_beta   90.00
_cell.angle_gamma   90.00
#
_symmetry.space_group_name_H-M   'P 1'
#
loop_
_entity.id
_entity.type
_entity.pdbx_description
1 polymer ?
#
loop_
_entity_poly.entity_id
_entity_poly.type
_entity_poly.pdbx_seq_one_letter_code
_entity_poly.pdbx_strand_id
1 'polypeptide(L)'
;MPLDEDKYPVESDRRRFVKGVVGGAALAGVTTASAAAVNSATAPTGAGGGATTFYAVENTDGPAPRGMPQIPIEIDDEGYLKGAWPEYEEGDDAAVTENYGGSDVTYSSAWFQYCGVQTYSGVYPDADQDNYFRYSSSGYDWHSDVGGDRIHVDDFAELGEDWREWNTSFGTRSNGKPASGTWRSQDLSPQETMPIQVIRSENVLELAEEDPWIEASTAQGCIAWLNKCTHFCCVPGFKTLEGSAKFGAADQIYCQCHQSVYDPFSIVRKSFVALPRPEQED
;
A
#
# COMPACT_ATOMS: atom_id res chain seq x y z
N MET A 1 -3.68 48.42 28.62
CA MET A 1 -3.32 47.49 27.53
C MET A 1 -2.26 48.16 26.67
N PRO A 2 -1.02 47.65 26.62
CA PRO A 2 -0.16 47.82 25.45
C PRO A 2 -0.44 46.66 24.46
N LEU A 3 -0.64 47.03 23.20
CA LEU A 3 -0.77 46.14 22.06
C LEU A 3 0.61 45.97 21.42
N ASP A 4 1.11 44.74 21.40
CA ASP A 4 1.83 44.06 20.31
C ASP A 4 2.46 42.80 20.89
N GLU A 5 1.59 41.84 21.24
CA GLU A 5 2.02 40.44 21.31
C GLU A 5 2.15 39.98 19.86
N ASP A 6 3.39 39.65 19.47
CA ASP A 6 3.74 39.07 18.18
C ASP A 6 2.73 37.95 17.83
N LYS A 7 1.94 38.19 16.79
CA LYS A 7 0.84 37.32 16.34
C LYS A 7 1.37 36.05 15.67
N TYR A 8 2.69 35.87 15.60
CA TYR A 8 3.32 34.66 15.12
C TYR A 8 3.75 33.77 16.29
N PRO A 9 3.31 32.51 16.34
CA PRO A 9 3.86 31.57 17.30
C PRO A 9 5.37 31.45 17.08
N VAL A 10 6.09 31.36 18.20
CA VAL A 10 7.52 31.05 18.26
C VAL A 10 7.84 29.89 17.31
N GLU A 11 8.97 29.96 16.61
CA GLU A 11 9.38 28.93 15.64
C GLU A 11 9.32 27.54 16.28
N SER A 12 8.29 26.77 15.94
CA SER A 12 8.17 25.36 16.29
C SER A 12 8.64 24.51 15.13
N ASP A 13 9.16 23.32 15.44
CA ASP A 13 9.78 22.38 14.51
C ASP A 13 8.93 22.08 13.26
N ARG A 14 7.59 22.18 13.37
CA ARG A 14 6.67 22.02 12.24
C ARG A 14 6.87 23.05 11.12
N ARG A 15 7.23 24.31 11.43
CA ARG A 15 7.48 25.34 10.40
C ARG A 15 8.84 25.17 9.71
N ARG A 16 9.82 24.56 10.38
CA ARG A 16 11.10 24.19 9.75
C ARG A 16 10.92 23.06 8.76
N PHE A 17 10.09 22.07 9.10
CA PHE A 17 9.71 20.99 8.18
C PHE A 17 9.07 21.53 6.88
N VAL A 18 8.06 22.40 7.00
CA VAL A 18 7.38 22.97 5.82
C VAL A 18 8.31 23.84 4.97
N LYS A 19 9.19 24.64 5.59
CA LYS A 19 10.19 25.42 4.83
C LYS A 19 11.24 24.53 4.16
N GLY A 20 11.61 23.39 4.75
CA GLY A 20 12.50 22.40 4.14
C GLY A 20 11.89 21.74 2.90
N VAL A 21 10.61 21.35 2.97
CA VAL A 21 9.89 20.72 1.84
C VAL A 21 9.63 21.72 0.71
N VAL A 22 9.26 22.97 1.02
CA VAL A 22 9.01 24.01 0.00
C VAL A 22 10.32 24.59 -0.56
N GLY A 23 11.40 24.62 0.23
CA GLY A 23 12.71 25.12 -0.20
C GLY A 23 13.45 24.21 -1.18
N GLY A 24 13.13 22.91 -1.20
CA GLY A 24 13.75 21.92 -2.11
C GLY A 24 13.39 22.13 -3.59
N ALA A 25 12.31 22.84 -3.89
CA ALA A 25 11.88 23.08 -5.27
C ALA A 25 12.53 24.31 -5.95
N ALA A 26 13.34 25.11 -5.23
CA ALA A 26 13.76 26.44 -5.70
C ALA A 26 15.28 26.71 -5.78
N LEU A 27 16.15 25.71 -5.68
CA LEU A 27 17.61 25.91 -5.79
C LEU A 27 18.22 25.18 -6.98
N ALA A 28 17.80 25.57 -8.18
CA ALA A 28 18.61 25.44 -9.37
C ALA A 28 19.68 26.56 -9.36
N GLY A 29 20.84 26.26 -8.77
CA GLY A 29 22.03 27.10 -8.85
C GLY A 29 22.51 27.63 -7.50
N VAL A 30 23.52 26.95 -6.94
CA VAL A 30 24.77 27.48 -6.33
C VAL A 30 25.39 26.37 -5.47
N THR A 31 26.62 25.98 -5.85
CA THR A 31 27.67 25.22 -5.14
C THR A 31 27.30 23.94 -4.35
N THR A 32 27.88 22.83 -4.79
CA THR A 32 27.79 21.44 -4.28
C THR A 32 28.20 21.23 -2.82
N ALA A 33 28.73 22.22 -2.10
CA ALA A 33 29.15 22.08 -0.71
C ALA A 33 28.03 22.36 0.31
N SER A 34 27.02 23.17 -0.03
CA SER A 34 26.02 23.63 0.94
C SER A 34 24.84 22.68 1.09
N ALA A 35 24.49 21.93 0.03
CA ALA A 35 23.32 21.04 0.02
C ALA A 35 23.42 19.86 1.00
N ALA A 36 24.65 19.36 1.26
CA ALA A 36 24.87 18.26 2.20
C ALA A 36 24.55 18.67 3.66
N ALA A 37 24.83 19.92 4.04
CA ALA A 37 24.59 20.39 5.40
C ALA A 37 23.10 20.59 5.70
N VAL A 38 22.33 21.11 4.73
CA VAL A 38 20.89 21.33 4.90
C VAL A 38 20.11 20.01 4.93
N ASN A 39 20.53 19.01 4.13
CA ASN A 39 19.93 17.68 4.18
C ASN A 39 20.12 17.00 5.54
N SER A 40 21.29 17.12 6.18
CA SER A 40 21.51 16.48 7.49
C SER A 40 20.69 17.08 8.64
N ALA A 41 20.30 18.35 8.53
CA ALA A 41 19.59 19.06 9.59
C ALA A 41 18.05 18.88 9.55
N THR A 42 17.50 18.40 8.43
CA THR A 42 16.05 18.25 8.23
C THR A 42 15.62 16.90 7.66
N ALA A 43 16.55 16.00 7.31
CA ALA A 43 16.19 14.64 6.96
C ALA A 43 15.58 13.95 8.19
N PRO A 44 14.38 13.37 8.09
CA PRO A 44 13.86 12.53 9.15
C PRO A 44 14.86 11.39 9.41
N THR A 45 15.18 11.17 10.67
CA THR A 45 16.06 10.08 11.12
C THR A 45 15.33 8.74 11.03
N GLY A 46 16.06 7.65 10.77
CA GLY A 46 15.52 6.29 10.67
C GLY A 46 16.00 5.53 9.44
N ALA A 47 15.57 4.27 9.31
CA ALA A 47 16.08 3.33 8.32
C ALA A 47 15.14 3.14 7.12
N GLY A 48 15.72 2.78 5.97
CA GLY A 48 15.00 2.31 4.79
C GLY A 48 14.13 3.32 4.05
N GLY A 49 14.23 4.62 4.38
CA GLY A 49 13.54 5.69 3.65
C GLY A 49 14.26 6.11 2.36
N GLY A 50 13.65 7.02 1.60
CA GLY A 50 14.29 7.62 0.41
C GLY A 50 13.56 7.34 -0.91
N ALA A 51 14.18 7.75 -2.01
CA ALA A 51 13.59 7.61 -3.34
C ALA A 51 13.38 6.12 -3.68
N THR A 52 12.11 5.74 -3.79
CA THR A 52 11.67 4.35 -3.98
C THR A 52 10.85 4.26 -5.26
N THR A 53 11.25 3.35 -6.14
CA THR A 53 10.46 2.98 -7.32
C THR A 53 9.67 1.73 -7.00
N PHE A 54 8.38 1.71 -7.34
CA PHE A 54 7.46 0.65 -6.98
C PHE A 54 6.40 0.43 -8.05
N TYR A 55 5.77 -0.74 -8.03
CA TYR A 55 4.59 -1.05 -8.83
C TYR A 55 3.34 -0.85 -7.99
N ALA A 56 2.35 -0.19 -8.59
CA ALA A 56 1.20 0.33 -7.86
C ALA A 56 -0.08 0.17 -8.65
N VAL A 57 -1.16 -0.10 -7.94
CA VAL A 57 -2.52 0.06 -8.44
C VAL A 57 -2.72 1.53 -8.81
N GLU A 58 -3.00 1.82 -10.09
CA GLU A 58 -3.03 3.17 -10.64
C GLU A 58 -4.10 4.03 -9.96
N ASN A 59 -3.73 5.25 -9.59
CA ASN A 59 -4.72 6.27 -9.28
C ASN A 59 -5.21 6.90 -10.59
N THR A 60 -6.50 6.76 -10.88
CA THR A 60 -7.13 7.21 -12.14
C THR A 60 -7.92 8.50 -11.99
N ASP A 61 -8.34 8.84 -10.76
CA ASP A 61 -9.04 10.10 -10.46
C ASP A 61 -8.89 10.54 -8.99
N GLY A 62 -9.25 11.80 -8.71
CA GLY A 62 -9.25 12.43 -7.39
C GLY A 62 -7.87 12.91 -6.91
N PRO A 63 -7.75 13.32 -5.64
CA PRO A 63 -6.59 14.08 -5.15
C PRO A 63 -5.40 13.21 -4.69
N ALA A 64 -5.47 11.89 -4.83
CA ALA A 64 -4.40 11.02 -4.37
C ALA A 64 -3.16 11.19 -5.26
N PRO A 65 -1.97 11.43 -4.70
CA PRO A 65 -0.81 11.81 -5.51
C PRO A 65 -0.14 10.64 -6.24
N ARG A 66 -0.55 9.39 -5.96
CA ARG A 66 0.11 8.16 -6.45
C ARG A 66 -0.77 6.94 -6.25
N GLY A 67 -0.42 5.83 -6.90
CA GLY A 67 -1.05 4.52 -6.73
C GLY A 67 -0.72 3.83 -5.41
N MET A 68 -1.49 2.80 -5.05
CA MET A 68 -1.25 1.97 -3.86
C MET A 68 -0.28 0.83 -4.19
N PRO A 69 0.76 0.55 -3.38
CA PRO A 69 1.75 -0.47 -3.69
C PRO A 69 1.12 -1.86 -3.80
N GLN A 70 1.40 -2.55 -4.90
CA GLN A 70 1.05 -3.96 -5.06
C GLN A 70 1.86 -4.81 -4.07
N ILE A 71 1.25 -5.89 -3.60
CA ILE A 71 1.90 -6.93 -2.81
C ILE A 71 1.96 -8.18 -3.70
N PRO A 72 3.15 -8.68 -4.07
CA PRO A 72 3.27 -9.94 -4.78
C PRO A 72 2.67 -11.10 -3.97
N ILE A 73 1.97 -12.02 -4.62
CA ILE A 73 1.28 -13.13 -3.97
C ILE A 73 2.01 -14.45 -4.20
N GLU A 74 2.14 -15.23 -3.13
CA GLU A 74 2.44 -16.66 -3.18
C GLU A 74 1.24 -17.44 -2.65
N ILE A 75 1.01 -18.64 -3.16
CA ILE A 75 0.05 -19.60 -2.61
C ILE A 75 0.86 -20.80 -2.15
N ASP A 76 0.70 -21.22 -0.90
CA ASP A 76 1.38 -22.39 -0.37
C ASP A 76 0.78 -23.71 -0.91
N ASP A 77 1.35 -24.84 -0.48
CA ASP A 77 0.91 -26.17 -0.91
C ASP A 77 -0.46 -26.57 -0.37
N GLU A 78 -0.92 -25.93 0.70
CA GLU A 78 -2.25 -26.13 1.26
C GLU A 78 -3.30 -25.25 0.55
N GLY A 79 -2.91 -24.13 -0.05
CA GLY A 79 -3.79 -23.20 -0.78
C GLY A 79 -3.97 -21.84 -0.10
N TYR A 80 -3.22 -21.55 0.97
CA TYR A 80 -3.28 -20.26 1.67
C TYR A 80 -2.48 -19.17 0.96
N LEU A 81 -3.06 -17.97 0.92
CA LEU A 81 -2.43 -16.81 0.30
C LEU A 81 -1.43 -16.16 1.25
N LYS A 82 -0.24 -15.87 0.72
CA LYS A 82 0.83 -15.11 1.37
C LYS A 82 1.16 -13.87 0.54
N GLY A 83 1.37 -12.76 1.21
CA GLY A 83 2.08 -11.63 0.61
C GLY A 83 3.58 -11.89 0.68
N ALA A 84 4.25 -11.99 -0.46
CA ALA A 84 5.70 -12.16 -0.49
C ALA A 84 6.35 -10.98 0.24
N TRP A 85 7.25 -11.29 1.17
CA TRP A 85 8.11 -10.29 1.80
C TRP A 85 9.49 -10.37 1.15
N PRO A 86 10.14 -9.24 0.81
CA PRO A 86 11.45 -9.30 0.19
C PRO A 86 12.49 -9.87 1.14
N GLU A 87 13.62 -10.30 0.59
CA GLU A 87 14.72 -10.90 1.35
C GLU A 87 15.40 -9.85 2.24
N TYR A 88 15.72 -10.25 3.48
CA TYR A 88 16.38 -9.38 4.45
C TYR A 88 17.75 -9.94 4.82
N GLU A 89 18.78 -9.11 4.69
CA GLU A 89 20.11 -9.38 5.22
C GLU A 89 20.33 -8.57 6.51
N GLU A 90 20.88 -9.21 7.55
CA GLU A 90 21.10 -8.57 8.84
C GLU A 90 21.99 -7.33 8.70
N GLY A 91 21.49 -6.19 9.17
CA GLY A 91 22.16 -4.90 9.09
C GLY A 91 21.74 -4.03 7.92
N ASP A 92 20.91 -4.52 7.00
CA ASP A 92 20.36 -3.70 5.92
C ASP A 92 19.24 -2.77 6.40
N ASP A 93 19.16 -1.62 5.73
CA ASP A 93 18.14 -0.61 5.99
C ASP A 93 16.74 -1.01 5.48
N ALA A 94 16.65 -1.97 4.56
CA ALA A 94 15.38 -2.46 4.00
C ALA A 94 15.56 -3.89 3.50
N ALA A 95 14.47 -4.65 3.48
CA ALA A 95 14.44 -5.91 2.74
C ALA A 95 14.34 -5.61 1.24
N VAL A 96 15.11 -6.34 0.43
CA VAL A 96 15.20 -6.18 -1.02
C VAL A 96 15.34 -7.53 -1.71
N THR A 97 14.50 -7.78 -2.71
CA THR A 97 14.66 -8.87 -3.67
C THR A 97 14.91 -8.28 -5.05
N GLU A 98 16.09 -8.50 -5.59
CA GLU A 98 16.42 -8.12 -6.97
C GLU A 98 15.78 -9.08 -7.96
N ASN A 99 15.37 -8.56 -9.13
CA ASN A 99 14.79 -9.35 -10.20
C ASN A 99 13.68 -10.31 -9.72
N TYR A 100 12.71 -9.76 -8.98
CA TYR A 100 11.64 -10.54 -8.35
C TYR A 100 10.92 -11.40 -9.40
N GLY A 101 10.89 -12.72 -9.18
CA GLY A 101 10.25 -13.67 -10.09
C GLY A 101 10.76 -13.63 -11.54
N GLY A 102 11.94 -13.06 -11.80
CA GLY A 102 12.48 -12.90 -13.16
C GLY A 102 11.92 -11.70 -13.95
N SER A 103 11.23 -10.77 -13.30
CA SER A 103 10.53 -9.66 -13.97
C SER A 103 11.38 -8.40 -14.20
N ASP A 104 12.68 -8.43 -13.91
CA ASP A 104 13.59 -7.27 -13.87
C ASP A 104 13.16 -6.16 -12.88
N VAL A 105 12.30 -6.46 -11.91
CA VAL A 105 11.84 -5.52 -10.89
C VAL A 105 12.55 -5.78 -9.57
N THR A 106 13.16 -4.74 -9.00
CA THR A 106 13.63 -4.74 -7.61
C THR A 106 12.45 -4.49 -6.69
N TYR A 107 12.08 -5.50 -5.91
CA TYR A 107 11.02 -5.43 -4.91
C TYR A 107 11.62 -5.12 -3.53
N SER A 108 11.05 -4.16 -2.80
CA SER A 108 11.60 -3.72 -1.51
C SER A 108 10.53 -3.40 -0.48
N SER A 109 10.82 -3.63 0.79
CA SER A 109 9.93 -3.25 1.91
C SER A 109 9.66 -1.74 1.95
N ALA A 110 10.56 -0.92 1.39
CA ALA A 110 10.39 0.53 1.27
C ALA A 110 9.13 0.93 0.46
N TRP A 111 8.60 0.04 -0.37
CA TRP A 111 7.35 0.26 -1.11
C TRP A 111 6.18 0.59 -0.17
N PHE A 112 6.19 0.03 1.04
CA PHE A 112 5.10 0.14 2.01
C PHE A 112 5.32 1.28 3.02
N GLN A 113 6.44 2.00 2.95
CA GLN A 113 6.79 3.04 3.90
C GLN A 113 6.18 4.40 3.57
N TYR A 114 4.87 4.50 3.74
CA TYR A 114 4.14 5.75 3.63
C TYR A 114 2.99 5.82 4.62
N CYS A 115 2.46 7.02 4.84
CA CYS A 115 1.11 7.14 5.39
C CYS A 115 0.94 6.53 6.80
N GLY A 116 2.03 6.57 7.58
CA GLY A 116 2.09 6.01 8.94
C GLY A 116 2.51 4.55 8.98
N VAL A 117 2.44 3.83 7.86
CA VAL A 117 2.80 2.40 7.79
C VAL A 117 4.26 2.17 8.12
N GLN A 118 5.15 3.15 7.88
CA GLN A 118 6.55 3.08 8.26
C GLN A 118 6.79 2.92 9.77
N THR A 119 5.78 3.12 10.62
CA THR A 119 5.86 2.93 12.07
C THR A 119 5.19 1.64 12.54
N TYR A 120 4.62 0.85 11.64
CA TYR A 120 3.94 -0.40 12.00
C TYR A 120 4.97 -1.52 12.14
N SER A 121 4.87 -2.34 13.19
CA SER A 121 5.80 -3.46 13.42
C SER A 121 5.91 -4.37 12.19
N GLY A 122 4.81 -4.60 11.49
CA GLY A 122 4.77 -5.44 10.28
C GLY A 122 5.67 -4.96 9.13
N VAL A 123 6.02 -3.67 9.05
CA VAL A 123 6.86 -3.15 7.96
C VAL A 123 8.35 -3.36 8.20
N TYR A 124 8.74 -3.71 9.42
CA TYR A 124 10.14 -3.91 9.75
C TYR A 124 10.64 -5.22 9.12
N PRO A 125 11.79 -5.19 8.41
CA PRO A 125 12.31 -6.34 7.69
C PRO A 125 12.49 -7.60 8.52
N ASP A 126 12.88 -7.42 9.78
CA ASP A 126 13.21 -8.44 10.78
C ASP A 126 12.06 -8.76 11.76
N ALA A 127 10.87 -8.18 11.54
CA ALA A 127 9.75 -8.40 12.43
C ALA A 127 9.30 -9.87 12.43
N ASP A 128 9.06 -10.40 13.63
CA ASP A 128 8.48 -11.72 13.88
C ASP A 128 6.98 -11.72 13.54
N GLN A 129 6.69 -11.68 12.25
CA GLN A 129 5.36 -11.62 11.66
C GLN A 129 5.29 -12.59 10.48
N ASP A 130 4.20 -13.35 10.39
CA ASP A 130 3.98 -14.26 9.28
C ASP A 130 3.50 -13.49 8.03
N ASN A 131 3.74 -14.08 6.87
CA ASN A 131 3.41 -13.48 5.58
C ASN A 131 2.01 -13.85 5.08
N TYR A 132 1.20 -14.56 5.87
CA TYR A 132 -0.13 -14.97 5.45
C TYR A 132 -1.09 -13.79 5.46
N PHE A 133 -1.92 -13.69 4.44
CA PHE A 133 -3.06 -12.80 4.48
C PHE A 133 -4.14 -13.36 5.39
N ARG A 134 -4.76 -12.49 6.18
CA ARG A 134 -5.83 -12.86 7.11
C ARG A 134 -7.06 -12.01 6.87
N TYR A 135 -8.24 -12.62 6.89
CA TYR A 135 -9.50 -11.89 6.66
C TYR A 135 -9.69 -10.79 7.71
N SER A 136 -10.20 -9.65 7.28
CA SER A 136 -10.78 -8.67 8.20
C SER A 136 -12.22 -9.05 8.49
N SER A 137 -12.69 -8.82 9.73
CA SER A 137 -14.11 -8.99 10.09
C SER A 137 -15.03 -7.91 9.49
N SER A 138 -14.50 -7.05 8.63
CA SER A 138 -15.21 -5.96 7.95
C SER A 138 -14.82 -5.93 6.48
N GLY A 139 -15.61 -5.25 5.63
CA GLY A 139 -15.30 -5.05 4.21
C GLY A 139 -16.29 -5.75 3.29
N TYR A 140 -16.38 -7.08 3.37
CA TYR A 140 -17.32 -7.87 2.56
C TYR A 140 -18.06 -8.92 3.39
N ASP A 141 -19.37 -9.01 3.19
CA ASP A 141 -20.26 -9.88 3.98
C ASP A 141 -19.95 -11.38 3.81
N TRP A 142 -19.40 -11.79 2.67
CA TRP A 142 -19.15 -13.21 2.38
C TRP A 142 -18.05 -13.83 3.24
N HIS A 143 -17.17 -13.02 3.84
CA HIS A 143 -16.07 -13.48 4.70
C HIS A 143 -16.09 -12.84 6.11
N SER A 144 -17.15 -12.12 6.48
CA SER A 144 -17.17 -11.42 7.78
C SER A 144 -17.07 -12.36 8.98
N ASP A 145 -17.61 -13.58 8.84
CA ASP A 145 -17.70 -14.58 9.91
C ASP A 145 -16.39 -15.33 10.16
N VAL A 146 -15.43 -15.24 9.23
CA VAL A 146 -14.11 -15.88 9.28
C VAL A 146 -12.98 -14.85 9.50
N GLY A 147 -13.32 -13.67 10.02
CA GLY A 147 -12.33 -12.63 10.30
C GLY A 147 -11.23 -13.10 11.26
N GLY A 148 -9.97 -12.90 10.88
CA GLY A 148 -8.77 -13.36 11.56
C GLY A 148 -8.16 -14.65 10.98
N ASP A 149 -8.97 -15.45 10.29
CA ASP A 149 -8.51 -16.67 9.63
C ASP A 149 -7.64 -16.34 8.41
N ARG A 150 -6.74 -17.27 8.05
CA ARG A 150 -5.92 -17.14 6.84
C ARG A 150 -6.81 -17.22 5.61
N ILE A 151 -6.53 -16.38 4.62
CA ILE A 151 -7.25 -16.38 3.35
C ILE A 151 -6.83 -17.61 2.55
N HIS A 152 -7.79 -18.47 2.20
CA HIS A 152 -7.56 -19.63 1.33
C HIS A 152 -8.05 -19.34 -0.10
N VAL A 153 -7.36 -19.84 -1.11
CA VAL A 153 -7.70 -19.55 -2.52
C VAL A 153 -9.09 -20.09 -2.90
N ASP A 154 -9.47 -21.24 -2.34
CA ASP A 154 -10.76 -21.88 -2.61
C ASP A 154 -11.93 -21.17 -1.93
N ASP A 155 -11.70 -20.35 -0.89
CA ASP A 155 -12.77 -19.57 -0.25
C ASP A 155 -13.47 -18.63 -1.24
N PHE A 156 -12.74 -18.15 -2.24
CA PHE A 156 -13.30 -17.34 -3.32
C PHE A 156 -14.35 -18.10 -4.15
N ALA A 157 -14.24 -19.42 -4.25
CA ALA A 157 -15.23 -20.28 -4.90
C ALA A 157 -16.27 -20.86 -3.93
N GLU A 158 -15.87 -21.18 -2.69
CA GLU A 158 -16.67 -21.99 -1.76
C GLU A 158 -17.48 -21.17 -0.74
N LEU A 159 -16.99 -20.01 -0.31
CA LEU A 159 -17.69 -19.18 0.68
C LEU A 159 -18.62 -18.18 -0.02
N GLY A 160 -19.93 -18.44 0.04
CA GLY A 160 -20.94 -17.61 -0.61
C GLY A 160 -21.08 -17.94 -2.10
N GLU A 161 -20.93 -16.94 -2.96
CA GLU A 161 -21.02 -17.11 -4.43
C GLU A 161 -19.62 -17.30 -5.04
N ASP A 162 -19.52 -18.17 -6.05
CA ASP A 162 -18.27 -18.39 -6.80
C ASP A 162 -17.72 -17.09 -7.39
N TRP A 163 -16.41 -16.90 -7.35
CA TRP A 163 -15.80 -15.64 -7.76
C TRP A 163 -16.01 -15.23 -9.22
N ARG A 164 -16.32 -16.18 -10.11
CA ARG A 164 -16.67 -15.90 -11.51
C ARG A 164 -18.09 -15.39 -11.67
N GLU A 165 -18.96 -15.75 -10.74
CA GLU A 165 -20.36 -15.35 -10.74
C GLU A 165 -20.63 -14.16 -9.82
N TRP A 166 -19.78 -13.97 -8.82
CA TRP A 166 -19.91 -12.93 -7.82
C TRP A 166 -20.02 -11.54 -8.44
N ASN A 167 -21.01 -10.79 -7.98
CA ASN A 167 -21.14 -9.37 -8.29
C ASN A 167 -21.84 -8.64 -7.15
N THR A 168 -21.64 -7.33 -7.04
CA THR A 168 -22.56 -6.49 -6.27
C THR A 168 -23.78 -6.13 -7.11
N SER A 169 -24.74 -5.41 -6.53
CA SER A 169 -25.87 -4.85 -7.28
C SER A 169 -25.46 -3.80 -8.34
N PHE A 170 -24.16 -3.45 -8.40
CA PHE A 170 -23.57 -2.47 -9.31
C PHE A 170 -22.21 -2.97 -9.82
N GLY A 171 -21.66 -2.28 -10.83
CA GLY A 171 -20.42 -2.69 -11.47
C GLY A 171 -20.57 -3.96 -12.31
N THR A 172 -19.43 -4.55 -12.65
CA THR A 172 -19.28 -5.61 -13.64
C THR A 172 -18.82 -6.89 -12.99
N ARG A 173 -19.50 -7.99 -13.29
CA ARG A 173 -19.22 -9.33 -12.77
C ARG A 173 -17.83 -9.85 -13.14
N SER A 174 -17.36 -9.62 -14.36
CA SER A 174 -16.05 -10.13 -14.83
C SER A 174 -14.86 -9.61 -14.01
N ASN A 175 -15.04 -8.53 -13.25
CA ASN A 175 -14.01 -7.96 -12.40
C ASN A 175 -13.79 -8.73 -11.08
N GLY A 176 -14.49 -9.85 -10.90
CA GLY A 176 -14.18 -10.85 -9.88
C GLY A 176 -14.59 -10.46 -8.47
N LYS A 177 -14.16 -11.31 -7.53
CA LYS A 177 -14.57 -11.28 -6.12
C LYS A 177 -13.45 -10.74 -5.24
N PRO A 178 -13.70 -9.73 -4.40
CA PRO A 178 -12.71 -9.18 -3.50
C PRO A 178 -12.77 -9.80 -2.10
N ALA A 179 -11.64 -9.78 -1.41
CA ALA A 179 -11.51 -9.96 0.02
C ALA A 179 -10.77 -8.77 0.63
N SER A 180 -11.10 -8.42 1.87
CA SER A 180 -10.30 -7.50 2.67
C SER A 180 -9.63 -8.23 3.83
N GLY A 181 -8.45 -7.75 4.21
CA GLY A 181 -7.65 -8.42 5.20
C GLY A 181 -6.56 -7.58 5.83
N THR A 182 -5.69 -8.24 6.56
CA THR A 182 -4.44 -7.71 7.08
C THR A 182 -3.27 -8.59 6.66
N TRP A 183 -2.07 -8.03 6.72
CA TRP A 183 -0.81 -8.71 6.40
C TRP A 183 0.24 -8.33 7.44
N ARG A 184 1.08 -9.27 7.88
CA ARG A 184 2.14 -9.04 8.88
C ARG A 184 1.65 -8.22 10.09
N SER A 185 0.52 -8.62 10.64
CA SER A 185 -0.25 -7.84 11.64
C SER A 185 -0.75 -8.68 12.82
N GLN A 186 -0.11 -9.83 13.07
CA GLN A 186 -0.48 -10.73 14.15
C GLN A 186 -0.13 -10.11 15.50
N ASP A 187 -1.07 -10.23 16.44
CA ASP A 187 -0.95 -9.72 17.81
C ASP A 187 -0.69 -8.20 17.92
N LEU A 188 -0.98 -7.44 16.86
CA LEU A 188 -0.88 -5.98 16.84
C LEU A 188 -2.22 -5.31 17.13
N SER A 189 -2.17 -4.06 17.61
CA SER A 189 -3.38 -3.26 17.76
C SER A 189 -3.99 -2.93 16.38
N PRO A 190 -5.33 -2.72 16.27
CA PRO A 190 -5.96 -2.39 15.00
C PRO A 190 -5.37 -1.16 14.29
N GLN A 191 -4.79 -0.22 15.05
CA GLN A 191 -4.17 1.00 14.52
C GLN A 191 -2.81 0.77 13.85
N GLU A 192 -2.18 -0.38 14.12
CA GLU A 192 -0.83 -0.77 13.67
C GLU A 192 -0.88 -1.89 12.63
N THR A 193 -2.08 -2.29 12.21
CA THR A 193 -2.24 -3.31 11.17
C THR A 193 -1.98 -2.73 9.78
N MET A 194 -1.41 -3.55 8.89
CA MET A 194 -1.25 -3.27 7.47
C MET A 194 -2.49 -3.82 6.73
N PRO A 195 -3.49 -2.97 6.41
CA PRO A 195 -4.68 -3.42 5.72
C PRO A 195 -4.35 -3.76 4.27
N ILE A 196 -4.93 -4.84 3.78
CA ILE A 196 -4.77 -5.28 2.39
C ILE A 196 -6.14 -5.49 1.76
N GLN A 197 -6.15 -5.48 0.44
CA GLN A 197 -7.28 -5.94 -0.35
C GLN A 197 -6.74 -6.89 -1.42
N VAL A 198 -7.46 -8.01 -1.60
CA VAL A 198 -7.18 -9.01 -2.63
C VAL A 198 -8.38 -9.09 -3.55
N ILE A 199 -8.17 -9.30 -4.84
CA ILE A 199 -9.21 -9.67 -5.80
C ILE A 199 -8.80 -10.97 -6.49
N ARG A 200 -9.73 -11.91 -6.63
CA ARG A 200 -9.61 -13.02 -7.57
C ARG A 200 -10.48 -12.74 -8.81
N SER A 201 -9.87 -12.64 -9.98
CA SER A 201 -10.54 -12.18 -11.21
C SER A 201 -9.93 -12.78 -12.49
N GLU A 202 -10.76 -12.96 -13.53
CA GLU A 202 -10.31 -13.41 -14.86
C GLU A 202 -9.43 -12.34 -15.51
N ASN A 203 -9.70 -11.05 -15.28
CA ASN A 203 -8.86 -9.96 -15.79
C ASN A 203 -7.39 -10.08 -15.32
N VAL A 204 -7.16 -10.63 -14.11
CA VAL A 204 -5.80 -10.81 -13.60
C VAL A 204 -5.09 -11.93 -14.34
N LEU A 205 -5.81 -13.00 -14.71
CA LEU A 205 -5.26 -14.07 -15.54
C LEU A 205 -4.89 -13.54 -16.92
N GLU A 206 -5.75 -12.74 -17.55
CA GLU A 206 -5.48 -12.11 -18.84
C GLU A 206 -4.27 -11.15 -18.77
N LEU A 207 -4.19 -10.29 -17.74
CA LEU A 207 -3.06 -9.37 -17.56
C LEU A 207 -1.73 -10.10 -17.32
N ALA A 208 -1.76 -11.23 -16.62
CA ALA A 208 -0.57 -12.04 -16.36
C ALA A 208 0.01 -12.65 -17.65
N GLU A 209 -0.80 -12.84 -18.70
CA GLU A 209 -0.30 -13.31 -20.01
C GLU A 209 0.46 -12.21 -20.78
N GLU A 210 0.25 -10.94 -20.43
CA GLU A 210 0.77 -9.78 -21.19
C GLU A 210 1.89 -9.02 -20.47
N ASP A 211 1.94 -9.05 -19.14
CA ASP A 211 2.88 -8.26 -18.33
C ASP A 211 3.74 -9.17 -17.42
N PRO A 212 5.09 -9.21 -17.60
CA PRO A 212 5.99 -10.06 -16.81
C PRO A 212 5.98 -9.78 -15.31
N TRP A 213 5.71 -8.53 -14.89
CA TRP A 213 5.58 -8.22 -13.47
C TRP A 213 4.27 -8.79 -12.92
N ILE A 214 3.16 -8.71 -13.67
CA ILE A 214 1.90 -9.32 -13.24
C ILE A 214 2.00 -10.84 -13.18
N GLU A 215 2.63 -11.46 -14.18
CA GLU A 215 2.93 -12.90 -14.17
C GLU A 215 3.71 -13.30 -12.92
N ALA A 216 4.77 -12.56 -12.58
CA ALA A 216 5.63 -12.86 -11.44
C ALA A 216 4.97 -12.56 -10.08
N SER A 217 4.07 -11.58 -10.00
CA SER A 217 3.55 -11.05 -8.74
C SER A 217 2.11 -11.45 -8.42
N THR A 218 1.45 -12.22 -9.28
CA THR A 218 0.08 -12.72 -9.07
C THR A 218 0.04 -14.24 -9.15
N ALA A 219 -0.99 -14.85 -8.55
CA ALA A 219 -1.14 -16.30 -8.55
C ALA A 219 -2.61 -16.70 -8.64
N GLN A 220 -2.95 -17.61 -9.57
CA GLN A 220 -4.32 -18.13 -9.76
C GLN A 220 -5.41 -17.05 -9.92
N GLY A 221 -5.06 -15.93 -10.58
CA GLY A 221 -5.96 -14.79 -10.79
C GLY A 221 -6.11 -13.89 -9.57
N CYS A 222 -5.31 -14.10 -8.51
CA CYS A 222 -5.29 -13.26 -7.32
C CYS A 222 -4.29 -12.11 -7.48
N ILE A 223 -4.73 -10.88 -7.21
CA ILE A 223 -3.89 -9.68 -7.08
C ILE A 223 -4.16 -8.99 -5.75
N ALA A 224 -3.12 -8.43 -5.11
CA ALA A 224 -3.24 -7.77 -3.82
C ALA A 224 -2.42 -6.48 -3.74
N TRP A 225 -2.81 -5.59 -2.84
CA TRP A 225 -2.08 -4.35 -2.55
C TRP A 225 -2.25 -3.94 -1.09
N LEU A 226 -1.35 -3.07 -0.63
CA LEU A 226 -1.50 -2.40 0.65
C LEU A 226 -2.62 -1.36 0.54
N ASN A 227 -3.73 -1.60 1.23
CA ASN A 227 -4.98 -0.86 1.07
C ASN A 227 -5.01 0.42 1.91
N LYS A 228 -4.03 1.31 1.68
CA LYS A 228 -3.92 2.64 2.29
C LYS A 228 -3.94 3.69 1.19
N CYS A 229 -5.00 4.48 1.14
CA CYS A 229 -5.12 5.62 0.23
C CYS A 229 -3.95 6.57 0.45
N THR A 230 -3.32 6.96 -0.65
CA THR A 230 -2.07 7.72 -0.67
C THR A 230 -2.27 9.22 -0.45
N HIS A 231 -3.53 9.68 -0.35
CA HIS A 231 -3.88 11.06 -0.02
C HIS A 231 -3.79 11.32 1.50
N PHE A 232 -4.76 10.80 2.25
CA PHE A 232 -4.86 10.96 3.71
C PHE A 232 -5.23 9.65 4.42
N CYS A 233 -4.67 8.53 3.93
CA CYS A 233 -4.52 7.31 4.73
C CYS A 233 -5.78 6.54 5.12
N CYS A 234 -6.92 6.90 4.57
CA CYS A 234 -8.12 6.08 4.65
C CYS A 234 -7.90 4.72 3.96
N VAL A 235 -8.69 3.72 4.35
CA VAL A 235 -8.74 2.41 3.71
C VAL A 235 -9.90 2.42 2.69
N PRO A 236 -9.62 2.48 1.37
CA PRO A 236 -10.68 2.45 0.36
C PRO A 236 -11.19 1.02 0.14
N GLY A 237 -12.20 0.85 -0.70
CA GLY A 237 -12.69 -0.49 -1.06
C GLY A 237 -13.13 -0.60 -2.51
N PHE A 238 -12.81 -1.73 -3.13
CA PHE A 238 -13.31 -2.15 -4.43
C PHE A 238 -14.77 -2.60 -4.32
N LYS A 239 -15.65 -1.97 -5.09
CA LYS A 239 -17.08 -2.34 -5.16
C LYS A 239 -17.79 -2.39 -3.80
N THR A 240 -17.39 -1.56 -2.83
CA THR A 240 -18.02 -1.53 -1.50
C THR A 240 -19.11 -0.46 -1.34
N LEU A 241 -19.15 0.53 -2.24
CA LEU A 241 -20.06 1.68 -2.13
C LEU A 241 -20.78 1.93 -3.46
N GLU A 242 -22.08 1.64 -3.54
CA GLU A 242 -22.88 1.86 -4.77
C GLU A 242 -22.80 3.31 -5.27
N GLY A 243 -22.70 4.27 -4.35
CA GLY A 243 -22.56 5.69 -4.66
C GLY A 243 -21.29 6.05 -5.44
N SER A 244 -20.27 5.18 -5.48
CA SER A 244 -19.03 5.38 -6.24
C SER A 244 -19.28 5.48 -7.75
N ALA A 245 -20.37 4.87 -8.25
CA ALA A 245 -20.75 4.92 -9.66
C ALA A 245 -20.95 6.36 -10.18
N LYS A 246 -21.35 7.30 -9.31
CA LYS A 246 -21.49 8.73 -9.65
C LYS A 246 -20.16 9.42 -9.99
N PHE A 247 -19.05 8.79 -9.59
CA PHE A 247 -17.67 9.23 -9.84
C PHE A 247 -16.98 8.32 -10.86
N GLY A 248 -17.73 7.54 -11.64
CA GLY A 248 -17.15 6.57 -12.59
C GLY A 248 -16.45 5.38 -11.91
N ALA A 249 -16.62 5.21 -10.60
CA ALA A 249 -15.85 4.26 -9.78
C ALA A 249 -16.66 3.01 -9.39
N ALA A 250 -17.62 2.60 -10.22
CA ALA A 250 -18.46 1.42 -9.94
C ALA A 250 -17.64 0.12 -9.91
N ASP A 251 -16.60 0.05 -10.73
CA ASP A 251 -15.69 -1.09 -10.93
C ASP A 251 -14.25 -0.74 -10.50
N GLN A 252 -14.12 0.14 -9.51
CA GLN A 252 -12.85 0.71 -9.09
C GLN A 252 -12.74 0.65 -7.57
N ILE A 253 -11.53 0.86 -7.07
CA ILE A 253 -11.29 1.05 -5.65
C ILE A 253 -11.59 2.51 -5.32
N TYR A 254 -12.62 2.73 -4.50
CA TYR A 254 -13.11 4.08 -4.22
C TYR A 254 -12.78 4.51 -2.78
N CYS A 255 -12.11 5.65 -2.65
CA CYS A 255 -11.83 6.29 -1.37
C CYS A 255 -12.81 7.44 -1.10
N GLN A 256 -13.85 7.18 -0.31
CA GLN A 256 -14.90 8.17 0.00
C GLN A 256 -14.40 9.42 0.74
N CYS A 257 -13.25 9.37 1.42
CA CYS A 257 -12.74 10.48 2.21
C CYS A 257 -12.55 11.76 1.38
N HIS A 258 -11.98 11.62 0.19
CA HIS A 258 -11.73 12.74 -0.72
C HIS A 258 -11.92 12.35 -2.19
N GLN A 259 -12.66 11.26 -2.45
CA GLN A 259 -13.09 10.83 -3.79
C GLN A 259 -11.94 10.40 -4.70
N SER A 260 -10.87 9.82 -4.14
CA SER A 260 -9.81 9.21 -4.95
C SER A 260 -10.27 7.87 -5.52
N VAL A 261 -9.94 7.62 -6.78
CA VAL A 261 -10.30 6.40 -7.52
C VAL A 261 -9.02 5.69 -7.95
N TYR A 262 -9.00 4.37 -7.81
CA TYR A 262 -7.90 3.54 -8.27
C TYR A 262 -8.41 2.38 -9.10
N ASP A 263 -7.69 2.05 -10.17
CA ASP A 263 -8.02 0.92 -11.03
C ASP A 263 -7.23 -0.33 -10.60
N PRO A 264 -7.89 -1.35 -10.01
CA PRO A 264 -7.22 -2.58 -9.55
C PRO A 264 -6.53 -3.36 -10.68
N PHE A 265 -6.89 -3.12 -11.94
CA PHE A 265 -6.37 -3.85 -13.10
C PHE A 265 -5.38 -3.01 -13.93
N SER A 266 -5.11 -1.76 -13.54
CA SER A 266 -4.02 -0.96 -14.10
C SER A 266 -2.88 -0.89 -13.10
N ILE A 267 -1.81 -1.66 -13.34
CA ILE A 267 -0.61 -1.63 -12.51
C ILE A 267 0.47 -0.80 -13.21
N VAL A 268 0.95 0.23 -12.51
CA VAL A 268 1.87 1.21 -13.06
C VAL A 268 3.12 1.35 -12.21
N ARG A 269 4.27 1.47 -12.87
CA ARG A 269 5.53 1.83 -12.22
C ARG A 269 5.53 3.30 -11.85
N LYS A 270 5.73 3.61 -10.56
CA LYS A 270 5.78 4.97 -10.01
C LYS A 270 6.97 5.11 -9.07
N SER A 271 7.23 6.34 -8.62
CA SER A 271 8.24 6.62 -7.61
C SER A 271 7.71 7.56 -6.53
N PHE A 272 8.18 7.38 -5.30
CA PHE A 272 7.92 8.31 -4.20
C PHE A 272 9.11 8.37 -3.25
N VAL A 273 9.05 9.28 -2.27
CA VAL A 273 10.01 9.28 -1.16
C VAL A 273 9.43 8.47 -0.02
N ALA A 274 9.94 7.26 0.19
CA ALA A 274 9.64 6.42 1.33
C ALA A 274 10.03 7.14 2.63
N LEU A 275 9.13 7.09 3.61
CA LEU A 275 9.38 7.66 4.92
C LEU A 275 10.29 6.70 5.70
N PRO A 276 11.34 7.19 6.37
CA PRO A 276 12.18 6.32 7.17
C PRO A 276 11.38 5.71 8.33
N ARG A 277 11.69 4.46 8.66
CA ARG A 277 11.15 3.79 9.85
C ARG A 277 11.86 4.34 11.08
N PRO A 278 11.15 4.70 12.16
CA PRO A 278 11.80 5.14 13.39
C PRO A 278 12.65 4.00 13.98
N GLU A 279 13.68 4.36 14.73
CA GLU A 279 14.44 3.40 15.54
C GLU A 279 13.48 2.68 16.50
N GLN A 280 13.59 1.36 16.60
CA GLN A 280 12.84 0.62 17.62
C GLN A 280 13.51 0.87 18.97
N GLU A 281 12.71 1.23 19.98
CA GLU A 281 13.19 1.27 21.36
C GLU A 281 13.23 -0.16 21.90
N ASP A 282 14.39 -0.60 22.39
CA ASP A 282 14.59 -1.90 23.07
C ASP A 282 13.78 -2.03 24.38
#